data_AF-A0A355SGF6-F1
#
_entry.id   AF-A0A355SGF6-F1
#
_cell.length_a   1.000
_cell.length_b   1.000
_cell.length_c   1.000
_cell.angle_alpha   90.00
_cell.angle_beta   90.00
_cell.angle_gamma   90.00
#
_symmetry.space_group_name_H-M   'P 1'
#
loop_
_entity.id
_entity.type
_entity.pdbx_description
1 polymer ?
#
loop_
_entity_poly.entity_id
_entity_poly.type
_entity_poly.pdbx_seq_one_letter_code
_entity_poly.pdbx_strand_id
1 'polypeptide(L)'
;MSKESGMNYAPKGKPNKVCKEGEFVFAAIGLDHGHIYGMSNGLVEAGAQLKWVYDKDPAKVEAFCKTYPGVKAACCEEQILDDRSVNLVASAAIPSDRCDVGLRAMDAGKDY
;
A
#
# COMPACT_ATOMS: atom_id res chain seq x y z
N MET A 1 -2.14 -11.07 -27.20
CA MET A 1 -1.05 -11.03 -26.20
C MET A 1 -1.45 -10.04 -25.13
N SER A 2 -1.59 -10.48 -23.88
CA SER A 2 -1.89 -9.58 -22.76
C SER A 2 -0.80 -8.52 -22.69
N LYS A 3 -1.20 -7.24 -22.60
CA LYS A 3 -0.29 -6.08 -22.50
C LYS A 3 0.35 -5.96 -21.11
N GLU A 4 0.39 -7.04 -20.36
CA GLU A 4 0.81 -7.04 -18.96
C GLU A 4 2.33 -7.32 -18.90
N SER A 5 3.09 -6.24 -18.82
CA SER A 5 4.48 -6.29 -18.34
C SER A 5 4.47 -6.43 -16.82
N GLY A 6 5.51 -7.03 -16.23
CA GLY A 6 5.67 -7.09 -14.77
C GLY A 6 5.50 -5.73 -14.09
N MET A 7 5.87 -4.63 -14.76
CA MET A 7 5.69 -3.27 -14.26
C MET A 7 4.22 -2.88 -14.02
N ASN A 8 3.29 -3.41 -14.81
CA ASN A 8 1.87 -3.03 -14.79
C ASN A 8 0.97 -4.20 -14.40
N TYR A 9 1.54 -5.31 -13.94
CA TYR A 9 0.78 -6.49 -13.56
C TYR A 9 0.15 -6.28 -12.18
N ALA A 10 -1.18 -6.27 -12.14
CA ALA A 10 -1.97 -6.08 -10.94
C ALA A 10 -3.08 -7.15 -10.88
N PRO A 11 -2.77 -8.36 -10.35
CA PRO A 11 -3.75 -9.43 -10.29
C PRO A 11 -4.97 -9.02 -9.44
N LYS A 12 -6.14 -9.53 -9.83
CA LYS A 12 -7.39 -9.45 -9.07
C LYS A 12 -7.92 -10.87 -8.87
N GLY A 13 -8.15 -11.23 -7.62
CA GLY A 13 -8.66 -12.53 -7.21
C GLY A 13 -10.15 -12.50 -6.86
N LYS A 14 -10.63 -13.61 -6.29
CA LYS A 14 -11.96 -13.65 -5.65
C LYS A 14 -11.77 -13.30 -4.17
N PRO A 15 -12.49 -12.31 -3.62
CA PRO A 15 -12.39 -11.96 -2.21
C PRO A 15 -12.64 -13.17 -1.31
N ASN A 16 -11.77 -13.37 -0.32
CA ASN A 16 -11.89 -14.38 0.72
C ASN A 16 -11.48 -13.75 2.05
N LYS A 17 -12.43 -13.06 2.69
CA LYS A 17 -12.18 -12.24 3.87
C LYS A 17 -11.84 -13.12 5.07
N VAL A 18 -10.70 -12.83 5.70
CA VAL A 18 -10.22 -13.50 6.92
C VAL A 18 -10.23 -12.58 8.15
N CYS A 19 -10.52 -11.30 7.96
CA CYS A 19 -10.68 -10.31 9.03
C CYS A 19 -11.92 -9.43 8.78
N LYS A 20 -12.41 -8.80 9.85
CA LYS A 20 -13.51 -7.83 9.82
C LYS A 20 -13.00 -6.46 9.38
N GLU A 21 -13.93 -5.62 8.96
CA GLU A 21 -13.62 -4.23 8.61
C GLU A 21 -12.96 -3.50 9.78
N GLY A 22 -11.83 -2.83 9.51
CA GLY A 22 -11.04 -2.12 10.51
C GLY A 22 -10.22 -3.00 11.47
N GLU A 23 -10.30 -4.33 11.36
CA GLU A 23 -9.52 -5.24 12.22
C GLU A 23 -8.05 -5.33 11.80
N PHE A 24 -7.78 -5.22 10.50
CA PHE A 24 -6.43 -5.14 9.96
C PHE A 24 -6.32 -3.95 9.00
N VAL A 25 -5.58 -2.93 9.39
CA VAL A 25 -5.42 -1.69 8.62
C VAL A 25 -4.02 -1.62 8.06
N PHE A 26 -3.89 -1.27 6.80
CA PHE A 26 -2.58 -1.09 6.17
C PHE A 26 -2.50 0.22 5.40
N ALA A 27 -1.27 0.60 5.08
CA ALA A 27 -0.95 1.75 4.26
C ALA A 27 0.02 1.38 3.14
N ALA A 28 0.08 2.20 2.10
CA ALA A 28 1.03 2.07 1.00
C ALA A 28 2.07 3.21 1.02
N ILE A 29 3.37 2.88 1.00
CA ILE A 29 4.46 3.85 0.88
C ILE A 29 5.33 3.48 -0.34
N GLY A 30 5.50 4.42 -1.26
CA GLY A 30 6.30 4.22 -2.48
C GLY A 30 5.56 3.42 -3.55
N LEU A 31 5.25 4.11 -4.65
CA LEU A 31 4.40 3.66 -5.76
C LEU A 31 5.22 3.51 -7.06
N ASP A 32 6.52 3.28 -6.94
CA ASP A 32 7.45 3.25 -8.07
C ASP A 32 7.33 2.01 -8.96
N HIS A 33 6.59 0.98 -8.53
CA HIS A 33 6.34 -0.22 -9.32
C HIS A 33 4.87 -0.67 -9.20
N GLY A 34 4.26 -1.11 -10.31
CA GLY A 34 2.82 -1.43 -10.32
C GLY A 34 2.43 -2.66 -9.49
N HIS A 35 3.39 -3.41 -8.95
CA HIS A 35 3.11 -4.47 -7.99
C HIS A 35 2.39 -3.97 -6.73
N ILE A 36 2.51 -2.68 -6.37
CA ILE A 36 1.76 -2.12 -5.24
C ILE A 36 0.24 -2.28 -5.39
N TYR A 37 -0.27 -2.24 -6.63
CA TYR A 37 -1.68 -2.46 -6.91
C TYR A 37 -2.07 -3.93 -6.67
N GLY A 38 -1.23 -4.88 -7.10
CA GLY A 38 -1.43 -6.29 -6.81
C GLY A 38 -1.39 -6.61 -5.31
N MET A 39 -0.42 -6.05 -4.60
CA MET A 39 -0.30 -6.17 -3.14
C MET A 39 -1.55 -5.61 -2.44
N SER A 40 -1.98 -4.41 -2.83
CA SER A 40 -3.16 -3.75 -2.26
C SER A 40 -4.45 -4.51 -2.55
N ASN A 41 -4.61 -5.03 -3.78
CA ASN A 41 -5.75 -5.88 -4.13
C ASN A 41 -5.80 -7.12 -3.25
N GLY A 42 -4.70 -7.85 -3.12
CA GLY A 42 -4.65 -9.09 -2.32
C GLY A 42 -5.00 -8.85 -0.85
N LEU A 43 -4.47 -7.77 -0.25
CA LEU A 43 -4.78 -7.40 1.13
C LEU A 43 -6.27 -7.01 1.29
N VAL A 44 -6.81 -6.18 0.40
CA VAL A 44 -8.22 -5.78 0.43
C VAL A 44 -9.16 -6.99 0.20
N GLU A 45 -8.81 -7.88 -0.73
CA GLU A 45 -9.55 -9.12 -0.99
C GLU A 45 -9.55 -10.07 0.21
N ALA A 46 -8.49 -10.05 1.03
CA ALA A 46 -8.40 -10.76 2.31
C ALA A 46 -9.15 -10.05 3.46
N GLY A 47 -9.69 -8.85 3.23
CA GLY A 47 -10.52 -8.10 4.18
C GLY A 47 -9.80 -6.92 4.86
N ALA A 48 -8.52 -6.69 4.57
CA ALA A 48 -7.77 -5.57 5.15
C ALA A 48 -8.27 -4.22 4.66
N GLN A 49 -8.17 -3.20 5.51
CA GLN A 49 -8.54 -1.82 5.19
C GLN A 49 -7.32 -1.02 4.75
N LEU A 50 -7.31 -0.60 3.48
CA LEU A 50 -6.34 0.37 2.96
C LEU A 50 -6.71 1.79 3.43
N LYS A 51 -5.95 2.35 4.37
CA LYS A 51 -6.25 3.66 4.99
C LYS A 51 -5.48 4.81 4.36
N TRP A 52 -4.17 4.64 4.20
CA TRP A 52 -3.27 5.71 3.76
C TRP A 52 -2.44 5.32 2.54
N VAL A 53 -2.08 6.32 1.76
CA VAL A 53 -1.06 6.22 0.71
C VAL A 53 -0.13 7.42 0.75
N TYR A 54 1.17 7.18 0.53
CA TYR A 54 2.17 8.23 0.36
C TYR A 54 3.19 7.88 -0.74
N ASP A 55 3.51 8.88 -1.56
CA ASP A 55 4.64 8.92 -2.48
C ASP A 55 5.10 10.38 -2.59
N LYS A 56 6.37 10.61 -2.92
CA LYS A 56 6.90 11.95 -3.19
C LYS A 56 6.28 12.56 -4.45
N ASP A 57 5.83 11.72 -5.38
CA ASP A 57 5.14 12.11 -6.60
C ASP A 57 3.61 12.21 -6.37
N PRO A 58 3.04 13.42 -6.31
CA PRO A 58 1.61 13.61 -6.08
C PRO A 58 0.74 13.04 -7.21
N ALA A 59 1.26 12.90 -8.43
CA ALA A 59 0.50 12.31 -9.54
C ALA A 59 0.29 10.80 -9.34
N LYS A 60 1.30 10.09 -8.79
CA LYS A 60 1.15 8.68 -8.42
C LYS A 60 0.13 8.51 -7.30
N VAL A 61 0.18 9.38 -6.29
CA VAL A 61 -0.80 9.39 -5.18
C VAL A 61 -2.21 9.61 -5.70
N GLU A 62 -2.42 10.59 -6.59
CA GLU A 62 -3.73 10.86 -7.18
C GLU A 62 -4.27 9.66 -7.98
N ALA A 63 -3.44 9.04 -8.80
CA ALA A 63 -3.80 7.84 -9.56
C ALA A 63 -4.17 6.66 -8.65
N PHE A 64 -3.44 6.49 -7.55
CA PHE A 64 -3.70 5.45 -6.57
C PHE A 64 -5.03 5.69 -5.82
N CYS A 65 -5.28 6.93 -5.38
CA CYS A 65 -6.55 7.32 -4.76
C CYS A 65 -7.76 7.16 -5.68
N LYS A 66 -7.61 7.40 -6.99
CA LYS A 66 -8.66 7.11 -7.98
C LYS A 66 -8.95 5.61 -8.11
N THR A 67 -7.92 4.78 -7.94
CA THR A 67 -8.02 3.32 -8.05
C THR A 67 -8.67 2.68 -6.83
N TYR A 68 -8.39 3.21 -5.63
CA TYR A 68 -8.89 2.70 -4.35
C TYR A 68 -9.77 3.74 -3.63
N PRO A 69 -11.08 3.79 -3.93
CA PRO A 69 -11.98 4.71 -3.25
C PRO A 69 -11.94 4.52 -1.71
N GLY A 70 -11.71 5.61 -0.98
CA GLY A 70 -11.64 5.60 0.48
C GLY A 70 -10.23 5.64 1.07
N VAL A 71 -9.19 5.35 0.28
CA VAL A 71 -7.80 5.63 0.70
C VAL A 71 -7.58 7.13 0.78
N LYS A 72 -6.82 7.57 1.78
CA LYS A 72 -6.46 8.97 1.97
C LYS A 72 -4.99 9.20 1.63
N ALA A 73 -4.70 10.28 0.93
CA ALA A 73 -3.33 10.74 0.75
C ALA A 73 -2.78 11.23 2.10
N ALA A 74 -1.68 10.64 2.55
CA ALA A 74 -0.96 11.15 3.70
C ALA A 74 -0.14 12.38 3.28
N CYS A 75 0.02 13.36 4.17
CA CYS A 75 0.81 14.57 3.89
C CYS A 75 2.32 14.30 3.92
N CYS A 76 2.75 13.27 4.66
CA CYS A 76 4.12 12.81 4.74
C CYS A 76 4.17 11.34 5.15
N GLU A 77 5.35 10.73 5.08
CA GLU A 77 5.54 9.34 5.50
C GLU A 77 5.30 9.17 7.00
N GLU A 78 5.73 10.14 7.80
CA GLU A 78 5.62 10.13 9.26
C GLU A 78 4.16 10.05 9.71
N GLN A 79 3.22 10.64 8.97
CA GLN A 79 1.80 10.51 9.28
C GLN A 79 1.33 9.05 9.27
N ILE A 80 1.86 8.23 8.35
CA ILE A 80 1.57 6.79 8.30
C ILE A 80 2.28 6.08 9.46
N LEU A 81 3.54 6.42 9.70
CA LEU A 81 4.36 5.81 10.76
C LEU A 81 3.87 6.15 12.18
N ASP A 82 3.25 7.29 12.41
CA ASP A 82 2.73 7.68 13.72
C ASP A 82 1.31 7.16 13.98
N ASP A 83 0.59 6.75 12.93
CA ASP A 83 -0.77 6.24 13.05
C ASP A 83 -0.78 4.82 13.64
N ARG A 84 -1.06 4.74 14.93
CA ARG A 84 -1.14 3.47 15.69
C ARG A 84 -2.20 2.50 15.19
N SER A 85 -3.17 2.94 14.39
CA SER A 85 -4.14 2.00 13.82
C SER A 85 -3.55 1.22 12.66
N VAL A 86 -2.45 1.68 12.03
CA VAL A 86 -1.83 1.01 10.88
C VAL A 86 -0.98 -0.16 11.36
N ASN A 87 -1.34 -1.37 10.93
CA ASN A 87 -0.63 -2.61 11.25
C ASN A 87 0.53 -2.89 10.29
N LEU A 88 0.35 -2.58 9.00
CA LEU A 88 1.29 -2.95 7.95
C LEU A 88 1.55 -1.80 6.96
N VAL A 89 2.80 -1.70 6.48
CA VAL A 89 3.18 -0.84 5.36
C VAL A 89 3.52 -1.70 4.15
N ALA A 90 2.68 -1.66 3.12
CA ALA A 90 3.00 -2.24 1.82
C ALA A 90 3.86 -1.24 1.02
N SER A 91 4.93 -1.70 0.38
CA SER A 91 5.79 -0.82 -0.42
C SER A 91 6.20 -1.41 -1.76
N ALA A 92 6.20 -0.55 -2.78
CA ALA A 92 6.83 -0.82 -4.05
C ALA A 92 7.74 0.35 -4.47
N ALA A 93 8.44 0.94 -3.49
CA ALA A 93 9.43 1.98 -3.72
C ALA A 93 10.54 1.51 -4.68
N ILE A 94 11.39 2.45 -5.13
CA ILE A 94 12.64 2.13 -5.83
C ILE A 94 13.38 1.03 -5.06
N PRO A 95 13.83 -0.08 -5.70
CA PRO A 95 14.39 -1.22 -5.00
C PRO A 95 15.53 -0.90 -4.01
N SER A 96 16.38 0.07 -4.33
CA SER A 96 17.46 0.54 -3.44
C SER A 96 16.95 1.15 -2.14
N ASP A 97 15.77 1.77 -2.17
CA ASP A 97 15.22 2.57 -1.07
C ASP A 97 14.31 1.74 -0.17
N ARG A 98 13.94 0.52 -0.60
CA ARG A 98 13.02 -0.37 0.12
C ARG A 98 13.54 -0.77 1.50
N CYS A 99 14.85 -0.96 1.64
CA CYS A 99 15.44 -1.30 2.93
C CYS A 99 15.17 -0.19 3.96
N ASP A 100 15.40 1.07 3.57
CA ASP A 100 15.21 2.22 4.45
C ASP A 100 13.73 2.48 4.80
N VAL A 101 12.82 2.26 3.85
CA VAL A 101 11.38 2.30 4.13
C VAL A 101 11.00 1.20 5.12
N GLY A 102 11.49 -0.03 4.91
CA GLY A 102 11.19 -1.16 5.78
C GLY A 102 11.70 -1.01 7.20
N LEU A 103 12.93 -0.53 7.37
CA LEU A 103 13.49 -0.25 8.69
C LEU A 103 12.65 0.78 9.44
N ARG A 104 12.26 1.89 8.79
CA ARG A 104 11.41 2.92 9.41
C ARG A 104 10.01 2.39 9.77
N ALA A 105 9.41 1.54 8.93
CA ALA A 105 8.13 0.91 9.21
C ALA A 105 8.21 -0.01 10.43
N MET A 106 9.22 -0.90 10.48
CA MET A 106 9.44 -1.83 11.58
C MET A 106 9.81 -1.12 12.88
N ASP A 107 10.65 -0.08 12.83
CA ASP A 107 10.98 0.77 13.98
C ASP A 107 9.73 1.46 14.56
N ALA A 108 8.76 1.81 13.71
CA ALA A 108 7.46 2.35 14.08
C ALA A 108 6.44 1.28 14.53
N GLY A 109 6.88 0.03 14.73
CA GLY A 109 6.07 -1.07 15.22
C GLY A 109 5.08 -1.66 14.21
N LYS A 110 5.37 -1.53 12.90
CA LYS A 110 4.52 -2.05 11.81
C LYS A 110 5.16 -3.26 11.15
N ASP A 111 4.32 -4.14 10.62
CA ASP A 111 4.76 -5.13 9.65
C ASP A 111 5.14 -4.44 8.32
N TYR A 112 6.08 -5.04 7.57
CA TYR A 112 6.57 -4.54 6.28
C TYR A 112 6.75 -5.65 5.25
#